data_AF-A0A524AT10-F1
#
_entry.id   AF-A0A524AT10-F1
#
_cell.length_a   1.000
_cell.length_b   1.000
_cell.length_c   1.000
_cell.angle_alpha   90.00
_cell.angle_beta   90.00
_cell.angle_gamma   90.00
#
_symmetry.space_group_name_H-M   'P 1'
#
loop_
_entity.id
_entity.type
_entity.pdbx_description
1 polymer ?
#
loop_
_entity_poly.entity_id
_entity_poly.type
_entity_poly.pdbx_seq_one_letter_code
_entity_poly.pdbx_strand_id
1 'polypeptide(L)'
;AEVAEARYGVTVDYLSFHDEDGGAGFHRGGKGVRIDYRIRSDNAWLTVAYTRCKVPPWPLKGGQPGSPNHILIVRANGETERHSVVSGLTLNTDDVIRVMTATGAGWGDPMERPLELVKQDLKNGYITLEQANRYYGLDKRSTSG
;
A
#
# COMPACT_ATOMS: atom_id res chain seq x y z
N ALA A 1 -8.12 -12.71 10.29
CA ALA A 1 -8.98 -11.66 10.85
C ALA A 1 -9.46 -12.08 12.24
N GLU A 2 -10.22 -13.18 12.38
CA GLU A 2 -10.85 -13.61 13.64
C GLU A 2 -9.94 -13.66 14.89
N VAL A 3 -8.68 -14.13 14.76
CA VAL A 3 -7.77 -14.27 15.92
C VAL A 3 -7.35 -12.91 16.51
N ALA A 4 -7.27 -11.86 15.69
CA ALA A 4 -6.90 -10.51 16.14
C ALA A 4 -8.07 -9.82 16.86
N GLU A 5 -9.29 -10.05 16.38
CA GLU A 5 -10.50 -9.41 16.91
C GLU A 5 -10.85 -9.92 18.32
N ALA A 6 -10.67 -11.23 18.54
CA ALA A 6 -10.99 -11.86 19.81
C ALA A 6 -10.00 -11.55 20.94
N ARG A 7 -8.76 -11.14 20.64
CA ARG A 7 -7.69 -10.99 21.66
C ARG A 7 -7.34 -9.55 22.02
N TYR A 8 -7.59 -8.59 21.14
CA TYR A 8 -7.00 -7.25 21.30
C TYR A 8 -8.00 -6.10 21.31
N GLY A 9 -9.32 -6.38 21.31
CA GLY A 9 -10.34 -5.34 21.34
C GLY A 9 -10.33 -4.46 20.08
N VAL A 10 -10.01 -5.04 18.93
CA VAL A 10 -10.01 -4.37 17.62
C VAL A 10 -10.92 -5.10 16.64
N THR A 11 -11.41 -4.42 15.61
CA THR A 11 -12.08 -5.06 14.46
C THR A 11 -11.30 -4.78 13.18
N VAL A 12 -11.31 -5.72 12.23
CA VAL A 12 -10.71 -5.50 10.91
C VAL A 12 -11.79 -4.96 9.99
N ASP A 13 -11.77 -3.66 9.74
CA ASP A 13 -12.76 -3.01 8.88
C ASP A 13 -12.46 -3.19 7.39
N TYR A 14 -11.17 -3.32 7.05
CA TYR A 14 -10.71 -3.29 5.68
C TYR A 14 -9.43 -4.12 5.50
N LEU A 15 -9.39 -4.91 4.43
CA LEU A 15 -8.21 -5.66 3.99
C LEU A 15 -8.24 -5.75 2.45
N SER A 16 -7.31 -5.08 1.78
CA SER A 16 -7.17 -5.17 0.32
C SER A 16 -5.75 -4.79 -0.13
N PHE A 17 -5.44 -4.97 -1.42
CA PHE A 17 -4.27 -4.30 -2.01
C PHE A 17 -4.50 -2.79 -2.08
N HIS A 18 -3.44 -2.00 -1.90
CA HIS A 18 -3.52 -0.55 -2.03
C HIS A 18 -2.94 -0.05 -3.35
N ASP A 19 -3.36 1.14 -3.76
CA ASP A 19 -2.98 1.75 -5.03
C ASP A 19 -1.87 2.79 -4.96
N GLU A 20 -1.21 2.96 -3.81
CA GLU A 20 0.00 3.79 -3.75
C GLU A 20 1.04 3.40 -4.81
N ASP A 21 1.68 4.42 -5.35
CA ASP A 21 2.70 4.29 -6.40
C ASP A 21 3.89 3.43 -5.93
N GLY A 22 4.47 2.72 -6.90
CA GLY A 22 5.69 1.96 -6.71
C GLY A 22 5.69 0.66 -7.50
N GLY A 23 6.88 0.19 -7.84
CA GLY A 23 7.08 -1.16 -8.36
C GLY A 23 6.82 -1.35 -9.85
N ALA A 24 6.66 -0.26 -10.63
CA ALA A 24 6.49 -0.40 -12.07
C ALA A 24 7.76 -0.95 -12.74
N GLY A 25 7.61 -1.84 -13.72
CA GLY A 25 8.73 -2.44 -14.45
C GLY A 25 8.24 -3.39 -15.54
N PHE A 26 9.14 -3.88 -16.39
CA PHE A 26 8.83 -4.98 -17.30
C PHE A 26 8.20 -6.15 -16.53
N HIS A 27 8.77 -6.49 -15.38
CA HIS A 27 8.12 -7.27 -14.32
C HIS A 27 7.79 -6.33 -13.15
N ARG A 28 6.48 -6.16 -12.90
CA ARG A 28 5.97 -5.34 -11.80
C ARG A 28 6.26 -6.00 -10.45
N GLY A 29 6.59 -5.18 -9.45
CA GLY A 29 6.69 -5.62 -8.06
C GLY A 29 5.34 -6.04 -7.46
N GLY A 30 5.38 -6.89 -6.43
CA GLY A 30 4.18 -7.31 -5.69
C GLY A 30 3.48 -6.11 -5.02
N LYS A 31 2.14 -6.14 -4.96
CA LYS A 31 1.35 -5.07 -4.31
C LYS A 31 1.43 -5.22 -2.79
N GLY A 32 1.52 -4.08 -2.12
CA GLY A 32 1.31 -3.98 -0.69
C GLY A 32 -0.18 -4.06 -0.36
N VAL A 33 -0.47 -4.32 0.92
CA VAL A 33 -1.82 -4.39 1.46
C VAL A 33 -2.08 -3.23 2.40
N ARG A 34 -3.33 -2.79 2.40
CA ARG A 34 -3.90 -1.91 3.42
C ARG A 34 -4.72 -2.76 4.37
N ILE A 35 -4.46 -2.59 5.66
CA ILE A 35 -5.27 -3.19 6.73
C ILE A 35 -5.70 -2.08 7.68
N ASP A 36 -7.01 -1.91 7.87
CA ASP A 36 -7.55 -0.95 8.83
C ASP A 36 -8.08 -1.69 10.05
N TYR A 37 -7.45 -1.48 11.21
CA TYR A 37 -7.91 -1.97 12.50
C TYR A 37 -8.62 -0.85 13.25
N ARG A 38 -9.90 -1.03 13.59
CA ARG A 38 -10.65 -0.07 14.41
C ARG A 38 -10.58 -0.42 15.88
N ILE A 39 -10.28 0.58 16.71
CA ILE A 39 -10.25 0.46 18.16
C ILE A 39 -11.66 0.45 18.73
N ARG A 40 -11.93 -0.45 19.69
CA ARG A 40 -13.27 -0.65 20.28
C ARG A 40 -13.41 -0.14 21.70
N SER A 41 -12.35 0.42 22.28
CA SER A 41 -12.32 0.90 23.67
C SER A 41 -11.42 2.11 23.83
N ASP A 42 -11.75 2.95 24.81
CA ASP A 42 -10.93 4.10 25.17
C ASP A 42 -9.67 3.68 25.92
N ASN A 43 -8.64 4.54 25.85
CA ASN A 43 -7.34 4.34 26.49
C ASN A 43 -6.60 3.06 26.08
N ALA A 44 -6.80 2.61 24.84
CA ALA A 44 -5.99 1.54 24.26
C ALA A 44 -4.55 2.03 24.01
N TRP A 45 -3.58 1.12 24.08
CA TRP A 45 -2.18 1.45 23.80
C TRP A 45 -1.67 0.75 22.55
N LEU A 46 -1.07 1.54 21.67
CA LEU A 46 -0.37 1.04 20.49
C LEU A 46 1.14 1.20 20.65
N THR A 47 1.83 0.08 20.52
CA THR A 47 3.27 0.04 20.23
C THR A 47 3.45 -0.66 18.91
N VAL A 48 4.14 -0.01 17.98
CA VAL A 48 4.38 -0.55 16.66
C VAL A 48 5.72 -0.10 16.10
N ALA A 49 6.38 -1.02 15.41
CA ALA A 49 7.62 -0.77 14.70
C ALA A 49 7.55 -1.41 13.32
N TYR A 50 7.28 -0.61 12.29
CA TYR A 50 7.45 -1.03 10.90
C TYR A 50 8.82 -0.57 10.42
N THR A 51 9.56 -1.50 9.82
CA THR A 51 10.87 -1.22 9.24
C THR A 51 10.73 -0.96 7.74
N ARG A 52 11.78 -0.47 7.07
CA ARG A 52 11.76 -0.09 5.63
C ARG A 52 10.75 1.02 5.30
N CYS A 53 10.64 2.00 6.19
CA CYS A 53 9.75 3.17 6.02
C CYS A 53 10.42 4.37 5.32
N LYS A 54 11.76 4.38 5.23
CA LYS A 54 12.54 5.48 4.63
C LYS A 54 13.15 5.12 3.28
N VAL A 55 13.68 3.90 3.17
CA VAL A 55 14.33 3.42 1.95
C VAL A 55 13.37 2.42 1.28
N PRO A 56 12.78 2.76 0.12
CA PRO A 56 11.90 1.85 -0.59
C PRO A 56 12.69 0.66 -1.17
N PRO A 57 12.02 -0.44 -1.53
CA PRO A 57 12.64 -1.52 -2.28
C PRO A 57 13.32 -1.00 -3.57
N TRP A 58 14.55 -1.44 -3.82
CA TRP A 58 15.36 -0.94 -4.95
C TRP A 58 14.98 -1.63 -6.27
N PRO A 59 14.89 -0.86 -7.37
CA PRO A 59 14.63 -1.44 -8.68
C PRO A 59 15.88 -2.08 -9.30
N LEU A 60 15.65 -2.88 -10.33
CA LEU A 60 16.69 -3.49 -11.15
C LEU A 60 16.43 -3.24 -12.63
N LYS A 61 17.51 -3.09 -13.41
CA LYS A 61 17.48 -3.04 -14.89
C LYS A 61 16.49 -2.01 -15.48
N GLY A 62 16.33 -0.85 -14.85
CA GLY A 62 15.44 0.22 -15.35
C GLY A 62 14.01 0.21 -14.79
N GLY A 63 13.71 -0.67 -13.83
CA GLY A 63 12.46 -0.63 -13.09
C GLY A 63 12.32 0.60 -12.19
N GLN A 64 11.14 0.78 -11.61
CA GLN A 64 10.82 1.83 -10.64
C GLN A 64 10.91 1.31 -9.21
N PRO A 65 11.33 2.14 -8.24
CA PRO A 65 11.34 1.79 -6.83
C PRO A 65 9.96 1.33 -6.33
N GLY A 66 9.93 0.48 -5.32
CA GLY A 66 8.70 0.14 -4.60
C GLY A 66 8.23 1.30 -3.69
N SER A 67 7.27 1.02 -2.81
CA SER A 67 6.79 1.96 -1.79
C SER A 67 7.36 1.61 -0.41
N PRO A 68 7.50 2.58 0.51
CA PRO A 68 7.86 2.30 1.89
C PRO A 68 6.67 1.78 2.70
N ASN A 69 6.94 0.98 3.72
CA ASN A 69 5.94 0.68 4.75
C ASN A 69 5.59 1.95 5.53
N HIS A 70 4.35 2.09 5.99
CA HIS A 70 4.02 3.09 7.00
C HIS A 70 2.70 2.76 7.71
N ILE A 71 2.44 3.48 8.79
CA ILE A 71 1.18 3.42 9.52
C ILE A 71 0.57 4.81 9.53
N LEU A 72 -0.74 4.86 9.34
CA LEU A 72 -1.56 6.05 9.55
C LEU A 72 -2.50 5.76 10.71
N ILE A 73 -2.51 6.65 11.69
CA ILE A 73 -3.56 6.69 12.71
C ILE A 73 -4.59 7.68 12.19
N VAL A 74 -5.80 7.20 11.91
CA VAL A 74 -6.94 8.04 11.55
C VAL A 74 -7.78 8.18 12.80
N ARG A 75 -7.77 9.37 13.38
CA ARG A 75 -8.52 9.69 14.59
C ARG A 75 -10.02 9.74 14.29
N ALA A 76 -10.86 9.45 15.28
CA ALA A 76 -12.31 9.54 15.13
C ALA A 76 -12.80 10.95 14.71
N ASN A 77 -12.04 12.00 15.04
CA ASN A 77 -12.30 13.38 14.63
C ASN A 77 -11.87 13.69 13.17
N GLY A 78 -11.27 12.74 12.46
CA GLY A 78 -10.78 12.87 11.09
C GLY A 78 -9.31 13.30 10.95
N GLU A 79 -8.62 13.64 12.04
CA GLU A 79 -7.19 13.93 12.01
C GLU A 79 -6.37 12.69 11.66
N THR A 80 -5.23 12.88 10.99
CA THR A 80 -4.36 11.78 10.58
C THR A 80 -2.92 11.98 11.01
N GLU A 81 -2.34 10.97 11.63
CA GLU A 81 -0.94 10.97 12.07
C GLU A 81 -0.18 9.83 11.39
N ARG A 82 0.99 10.13 10.79
CA ARG A 82 1.83 9.11 10.15
C ARG A 82 2.98 8.69 11.06
N HIS A 83 3.09 7.38 11.27
CA HIS A 83 4.16 6.80 12.08
C HIS A 83 4.90 5.70 11.31
N SER A 84 6.17 5.51 11.69
CA SER A 84 6.98 4.35 11.29
C SER A 84 7.32 3.49 12.51
N VAL A 85 7.64 4.16 13.62
CA VAL A 85 7.80 3.56 14.94
C VAL A 85 7.12 4.48 15.95
N VAL A 86 6.29 3.92 16.82
CA VAL A 86 5.70 4.64 17.96
C VAL A 86 5.49 3.65 19.10
N SER A 87 5.66 4.09 20.34
CA SER A 87 5.50 3.26 21.53
C SER A 87 4.57 3.96 22.50
N GLY A 88 3.61 3.23 23.06
CA GLY A 88 2.67 3.75 24.05
C GLY A 88 1.76 4.86 23.53
N LEU A 89 1.42 4.86 22.24
CA LEU A 89 0.45 5.80 21.70
C LEU A 89 -0.95 5.46 22.23
N THR A 90 -1.58 6.41 22.90
CA THR A 90 -2.98 6.26 23.33
C THR A 90 -3.93 6.40 22.15
N LEU A 91 -4.82 5.43 22.03
CA LEU A 91 -5.92 5.41 21.06
C LEU A 91 -7.25 5.31 21.78
N ASN A 92 -8.28 5.89 21.18
CA ASN A 92 -9.63 5.86 21.72
C ASN A 92 -10.58 5.11 20.79
N THR A 93 -11.79 4.87 21.27
CA THR A 93 -12.85 4.22 20.49
C THR A 93 -13.02 4.90 19.14
N ASP A 94 -13.17 4.09 18.08
CA ASP A 94 -13.30 4.50 16.68
C ASP A 94 -12.06 5.12 16.02
N ASP A 95 -10.92 5.27 16.74
CA ASP A 95 -9.63 5.49 16.08
C ASP A 95 -9.30 4.27 15.19
N VAL A 96 -8.66 4.51 14.05
CA VAL A 96 -8.28 3.48 13.09
C VAL A 96 -6.76 3.44 12.93
N ILE A 97 -6.18 2.27 13.17
CA ILE A 97 -4.80 1.95 12.82
C ILE A 97 -4.79 1.41 11.39
N ARG A 98 -4.39 2.25 10.43
CA ARG A 98 -4.19 1.87 9.04
C ARG A 98 -2.75 1.45 8.82
N VAL A 99 -2.55 0.17 8.57
CA VAL A 99 -1.28 -0.40 8.18
C VAL A 99 -1.18 -0.42 6.66
N MET A 100 -0.10 0.16 6.12
CA MET A 100 0.23 0.17 4.71
C MET A 100 1.55 -0.57 4.51
N THR A 101 1.48 -1.77 3.91
CA THR A 101 2.69 -2.55 3.61
C THR A 101 3.31 -2.13 2.28
N ALA A 102 4.63 -2.30 2.14
CA ALA A 102 5.38 -1.88 0.97
C ALA A 102 4.97 -2.65 -0.30
N THR A 103 4.97 -1.94 -1.44
CA THR A 103 5.03 -2.57 -2.76
C THR A 103 6.47 -2.99 -3.07
N GLY A 104 6.64 -4.13 -3.74
CA GLY A 104 7.95 -4.54 -4.25
C GLY A 104 8.44 -3.61 -5.36
N ALA A 105 9.75 -3.60 -5.62
CA ALA A 105 10.31 -2.84 -6.74
C ALA A 105 10.05 -3.54 -8.08
N GLY A 106 10.02 -2.75 -9.15
CA GLY A 106 9.94 -3.29 -10.51
C GLY A 106 11.30 -3.73 -11.03
N TRP A 107 11.27 -4.62 -12.01
CA TRP A 107 12.44 -5.06 -12.76
C TRP A 107 12.23 -4.77 -14.25
N GLY A 108 13.26 -4.27 -14.94
CA GLY A 108 13.21 -3.95 -16.37
C GLY A 108 12.45 -2.65 -16.67
N ASP A 109 12.62 -2.10 -17.87
CA ASP A 109 11.91 -0.88 -18.30
C ASP A 109 10.39 -1.12 -18.37
N PRO A 110 9.56 -0.37 -17.62
CA PRO A 110 8.10 -0.42 -17.75
C PRO A 110 7.59 -0.24 -19.20
N MET A 111 8.25 0.59 -20.02
CA MET A 111 7.82 0.87 -21.39
C MET A 111 8.00 -0.33 -22.33
N GLU A 112 8.84 -1.29 -21.96
CA GLU A 112 9.03 -2.55 -22.68
C GLU A 112 8.00 -3.62 -22.28
N ARG A 113 7.21 -3.41 -21.19
CA ARG A 113 6.18 -4.37 -20.79
C ARG A 113 5.10 -4.48 -21.88
N PRO A 114 4.72 -5.71 -22.30
CA PRO A 114 3.65 -5.91 -23.27
C PRO A 114 2.32 -5.30 -22.82
N LEU A 115 1.64 -4.57 -23.72
CA LEU A 115 0.37 -3.90 -23.41
C LEU A 115 -0.72 -4.86 -22.95
N GLU A 116 -0.75 -6.08 -23.48
CA GLU A 116 -1.74 -7.09 -23.06
C GLU A 116 -1.58 -7.47 -21.59
N LEU A 117 -0.35 -7.52 -21.07
CA LEU A 117 -0.11 -7.75 -19.64
C LEU A 117 -0.48 -6.52 -18.80
N VAL A 118 -0.26 -5.31 -19.32
CA VAL A 118 -0.69 -4.06 -18.66
C VAL A 118 -2.22 -3.99 -18.57
N LYS A 119 -2.94 -4.34 -19.65
CA LYS A 119 -4.41 -4.43 -19.66
C LYS A 119 -4.91 -5.50 -18.69
N GLN A 120 -4.22 -6.64 -18.57
CA GLN A 120 -4.55 -7.66 -17.58
C GLN A 120 -4.34 -7.16 -16.14
N ASP A 121 -3.23 -6.47 -15.86
CA ASP A 121 -2.98 -5.87 -14.55
C ASP A 121 -4.07 -4.85 -14.19
N LEU A 122 -4.50 -4.01 -15.14
CA LEU A 122 -5.60 -3.06 -14.96
C LEU A 122 -6.93 -3.78 -14.70
N LYS A 123 -7.27 -4.79 -15.51
CA LYS A 123 -8.50 -5.59 -15.35
C LYS A 123 -8.55 -6.29 -14.00
N ASN A 124 -7.41 -6.76 -13.49
CA ASN A 124 -7.29 -7.47 -12.23
C ASN A 124 -7.13 -6.54 -11.02
N GLY A 125 -7.11 -5.21 -11.22
CA GLY A 125 -6.99 -4.22 -10.14
C GLY A 125 -5.60 -4.15 -9.51
N TYR A 126 -4.55 -4.60 -10.20
CA TYR A 126 -3.18 -4.48 -9.70
C TYR A 126 -2.58 -3.09 -9.93
N ILE A 127 -3.06 -2.37 -10.95
CA ILE A 127 -2.68 -1.00 -11.25
C ILE A 127 -3.92 -0.20 -11.58
N THR A 128 -3.89 1.09 -11.30
CA THR A 128 -4.94 2.01 -11.72
C THR A 128 -4.76 2.41 -13.19
N LEU A 129 -5.79 3.00 -13.81
CA LEU A 129 -5.68 3.55 -15.15
C LEU A 129 -4.63 4.67 -15.22
N GLU A 130 -4.55 5.50 -14.18
CA GLU A 130 -3.53 6.54 -14.05
C GLU A 130 -2.12 5.94 -14.06
N GLN A 131 -1.88 4.90 -13.27
CA GLN A 131 -0.59 4.20 -13.24
C GLN A 131 -0.27 3.52 -14.58
N ALA A 132 -1.28 2.92 -15.23
CA ALA A 132 -1.13 2.32 -16.55
C ALA A 132 -0.68 3.34 -17.60
N ASN A 133 -1.26 4.54 -17.60
CA ASN A 133 -0.89 5.61 -18.52
C ASN A 133 0.48 6.20 -18.17
N ARG A 134 0.71 6.50 -16.88
CA ARG A 134 1.92 7.17 -16.41
C ARG A 134 3.19 6.33 -16.59
N TYR A 135 3.15 5.07 -16.16
CA TYR A 135 4.34 4.22 -16.13
C TYR A 135 4.48 3.34 -17.37
N TYR A 136 3.35 2.94 -17.97
CA TYR A 136 3.36 2.03 -19.12
C TYR A 136 2.87 2.71 -20.40
N GLY A 137 2.54 4.00 -20.41
CA GLY A 137 2.10 4.69 -21.63
C GLY A 137 0.91 4.03 -22.33
N LEU A 138 -0.01 3.42 -21.58
CA LEU A 138 -1.12 2.65 -22.14
C LEU A 138 -1.94 3.50 -23.14
N ASP A 139 -2.26 4.74 -22.80
CA ASP A 139 -2.93 5.73 -23.65
C ASP A 139 -2.20 6.00 -24.98
N LYS A 140 -0.88 6.22 -24.91
CA LYS A 140 -0.02 6.58 -26.05
C LYS A 140 0.27 5.40 -26.97
N ARG A 141 0.38 4.20 -26.41
CA ARG A 141 0.70 2.98 -27.18
C ARG A 141 -0.55 2.28 -27.73
N SER A 142 -1.74 2.58 -27.19
CA SER A 142 -3.01 2.04 -27.69
C SER A 142 -3.61 2.82 -28.88
N THR A 143 -3.16 4.05 -29.10
CA THR A 143 -3.61 4.92 -30.21
C THR A 143 -2.76 4.77 -31.49
N SER A 144 -1.70 3.96 -31.44
CA SER A 144 -0.75 3.74 -32.54
C SER A 144 -1.05 2.47 -33.36
N GLY A 145 -2.28 1.95 -33.30
CA GLY A 145 -2.73 0.73 -33.99
C GLY A 145 -3.95 0.97 -34.86
#